data_AF-A0A5E4KAN0-F1
#
_entry.id   AF-A0A5E4KAN0-F1
#
_cell.length_a   1.000
_cell.length_b   1.000
_cell.length_c   1.000
_cell.angle_alpha   90.00
_cell.angle_beta   90.00
_cell.angle_gamma   90.00
#
_symmetry.space_group_name_H-M   'P 1'
#
loop_
_entity.id
_entity.type
_entity.pdbx_description
1 polymer ?
#
loop_
_entity_poly.entity_id
_entity_poly.type
_entity_poly.pdbx_seq_one_letter_code
_entity_poly.pdbx_strand_id
1 'polypeptide(L)' 'MHQSILDRFGTLPFAGRWVPEMNMDDLKGVREYFELIESGGAIVAQSEHTVIVGEDGCEVTTRQ' A
#
# COMPACT_ATOMS: atom_id res chain seq x y z
N MET A 1 -6.92 14.03 -15.94
CA MET A 1 -5.97 12.95 -15.60
C MET A 1 -5.99 12.66 -14.10
N HIS A 2 -5.68 13.62 -13.22
CA HIS A 2 -5.82 13.47 -11.75
C HIS A 2 -7.18 12.96 -11.26
N GLN A 3 -8.26 13.47 -11.84
CA GLN A 3 -9.62 13.09 -11.43
C GLN A 3 -9.81 11.56 -11.51
N SER A 4 -9.25 10.90 -12.54
CA SER A 4 -9.39 9.45 -12.71
C SER A 4 -8.68 8.60 -11.65
N ILE A 5 -7.61 9.11 -11.02
CA ILE A 5 -6.90 8.41 -9.94
C ILE A 5 -7.66 8.56 -8.62
N LEU A 6 -8.07 9.80 -8.31
CA LEU A 6 -8.87 10.08 -7.12
C LEU A 6 -10.22 9.37 -7.18
N ASP A 7 -10.87 9.31 -8.33
CA ASP A 7 -12.15 8.61 -8.51
C ASP A 7 -12.00 7.09 -8.36
N ARG A 8 -10.87 6.52 -8.81
CA ARG A 8 -10.65 5.06 -8.78
C ARG A 8 -10.10 4.55 -7.46
N PHE A 9 -9.22 5.30 -6.81
CA PHE A 9 -8.45 4.83 -5.66
C PHE A 9 -8.66 5.68 -4.40
N GLY A 10 -9.20 6.89 -4.52
CA GLY A 10 -9.34 7.82 -3.40
C GLY A 10 -8.00 8.12 -2.75
N THR A 11 -7.88 7.80 -1.46
CA THR A 11 -6.63 7.94 -0.67
C THR A 11 -5.87 6.62 -0.50
N LEU A 12 -6.35 5.53 -1.09
CA LEU A 12 -5.71 4.22 -0.98
C LEU A 12 -4.48 4.12 -1.89
N PRO A 13 -3.47 3.33 -1.49
CA PRO A 13 -2.31 3.08 -2.33
C PRO A 13 -2.69 2.33 -3.61
N PHE A 14 -1.94 2.58 -4.68
CA PHE A 14 -2.08 1.91 -5.97
C PHE A 14 -0.70 1.63 -6.57
N ALA A 15 -0.65 0.81 -7.62
CA ALA A 15 0.59 0.46 -8.32
C ALA A 15 0.53 0.92 -9.79
N GLY A 16 1.67 1.29 -10.38
CA GLY A 16 1.75 1.74 -11.78
C GLY A 16 1.15 0.73 -12.79
N ARG A 17 1.29 -0.57 -12.52
CA ARG A 17 0.69 -1.65 -13.33
C ARG A 17 -0.85 -1.61 -13.39
N TRP A 18 -1.53 -0.94 -12.46
CA TRP A 18 -2.99 -0.77 -12.48
C TRP A 18 -3.47 0.40 -13.35
N VAL A 19 -2.53 1.24 -13.81
CA VAL A 19 -2.73 2.45 -14.60
C VAL A 19 -1.70 2.56 -15.73
N PRO A 20 -1.61 1.56 -16.63
CA PRO A 20 -0.52 1.47 -17.63
C PRO A 20 -0.48 2.64 -18.62
N GLU A 21 -1.61 3.31 -18.83
CA GLU A 21 -1.75 4.45 -19.75
C GLU A 21 -1.22 5.78 -19.17
N MET A 22 -0.78 5.77 -17.91
CA MET A 22 -0.42 6.96 -17.15
C MET A 22 1.07 6.99 -16.85
N ASN A 23 1.70 8.13 -17.11
CA ASN A 23 3.04 8.40 -16.58
C ASN A 23 2.93 8.83 -15.11
N MET A 24 3.62 8.11 -14.22
CA MET A 24 3.59 8.36 -12.78
C MET A 24 4.22 9.69 -12.40
N ASP A 25 5.21 10.16 -13.17
CA ASP A 25 5.90 11.44 -12.93
C ASP A 25 4.98 12.66 -13.11
N ASP A 26 3.89 12.50 -13.87
CA ASP A 26 2.89 13.55 -14.08
C ASP A 26 1.92 13.70 -12.89
N LEU A 27 1.95 12.77 -11.93
CA LEU A 27 1.08 12.79 -10.77
C LEU A 27 1.61 13.75 -9.69
N LYS A 28 0.77 14.72 -9.32
CA LYS A 28 0.98 15.68 -8.24
C LYS A 28 0.19 15.30 -7.00
N GLY A 29 0.72 15.57 -5.82
CA GLY A 29 0.03 15.32 -4.55
C GLY A 29 -0.07 13.84 -4.15
N VAL A 30 0.67 12.96 -4.84
CA VAL A 30 0.83 11.56 -4.46
C VAL A 30 2.08 11.38 -3.61
N ARG A 31 2.09 10.36 -2.74
CA ARG A 31 3.26 9.92 -1.98
C ARG A 31 3.78 8.63 -2.59
N GLU A 32 5.06 8.61 -2.90
CA GLU A 32 5.76 7.39 -3.35
C GLU A 32 6.14 6.51 -2.15
N TYR A 33 6.03 5.19 -2.35
CA TYR A 33 6.47 4.18 -1.40
C TYR A 33 7.58 3.36 -2.06
N PHE A 34 8.83 3.62 -1.65
CA PHE A 34 9.99 2.93 -2.21
C PHE A 34 10.11 1.49 -1.72
N GLU A 35 10.76 0.67 -2.53
CA GLU A 35 11.22 -0.64 -2.11
C GLU A 35 12.26 -0.49 -0.99
N LEU A 36 12.04 -1.21 0.12
CA LEU A 36 12.96 -1.25 1.25
C LEU A 36 13.84 -2.49 1.12
N ILE A 37 15.15 -2.27 0.93
CA ILE A 37 16.13 -3.33 0.66
C ILE A 37 17.10 -3.43 1.84
N GLU A 38 17.30 -4.64 2.34
CA GLU A 38 18.28 -4.92 3.41
C GLU A 38 19.71 -4.68 2.88
N SER A 39 20.52 -3.96 3.65
CA SER A 39 21.80 -3.40 3.16
C SER A 39 22.92 -4.43 2.97
N GLY A 40 22.85 -5.57 3.67
CA GLY A 40 23.78 -6.68 3.58
C GLY A 40 23.31 -7.84 2.70
N GLY A 41 22.16 -7.72 2.03
CA GLY A 41 21.55 -8.81 1.25
C GLY A 41 21.10 -9.99 2.11
N ALA A 42 20.88 -9.76 3.41
CA ALA A 42 20.37 -10.78 4.32
C ALA A 42 18.91 -11.12 4.01
N ILE A 43 18.47 -12.28 4.50
CA ILE A 43 17.09 -12.73 4.35
C ILE A 43 16.18 -11.86 5.21
N VAL A 44 15.16 -11.27 4.60
CA VAL A 44 14.07 -10.59 5.29
C VAL A 44 12.87 -11.54 5.38
N ALA A 45 12.34 -11.73 6.58
CA ALA A 45 11.09 -12.45 6.82
C ALA A 45 10.01 -11.46 7.25
N GLN A 46 8.77 -11.69 6.82
CA GLN A 46 7.62 -10.86 7.16
C GLN A 46 6.43 -11.76 7.54
N SER A 47 5.68 -11.33 8.55
CA SER A 47 4.32 -11.81 8.86
C SER A 47 3.47 -10.60 9.23
N GLU A 48 2.23 -10.53 8.74
CA GLU A 48 1.34 -9.39 8.97
C GLU A 48 -0.08 -9.87 9.25
N HIS A 49 -0.71 -9.27 10.27
CA HIS A 49 -2.12 -9.49 10.56
C HIS A 49 -2.86 -8.19 10.83
N THR A 50 -4.15 -8.16 10.48
CA THR A 50 -5.07 -7.09 10.88
C THR A 50 -5.81 -7.50 12.16
N VAL A 51 -5.93 -6.56 13.09
CA VAL A 51 -6.59 -6.78 14.38
C VAL A 51 -7.61 -5.67 14.62
N ILE A 52 -8.81 -6.03 15.05
CA ILE A 52 -9.84 -5.11 15.52
C ILE A 52 -9.78 -5.09 17.05
N VAL A 53 -9.62 -3.90 17.65
CA VAL A 53 -9.60 -3.71 19.10
C VAL A 53 -10.98 -3.27 19.56
N GLY A 54 -11.66 -4.12 20.33
CA GLY A 54 -12.96 -3.85 20.95
C GLY A 54 -12.88 -3.77 22.48
N GLU A 55 -14.02 -3.53 23.11
CA GLU A 55 -14.13 -3.39 24.57
C GLU A 55 -13.74 -4.68 25.32
N ASP A 56 -14.08 -5.85 24.76
CA ASP A 56 -13.81 -7.18 25.35
C ASP A 56 -12.45 -7.78 24.93
N GLY A 57 -11.65 -7.04 24.16
CA GLY A 57 -10.32 -7.47 23.71
C GLY A 57 -10.10 -7.36 22.21
N CYS A 58 -9.12 -8.12 21.71
CA CYS A 58 -8.63 -8.03 20.33
C CYS A 58 -9.09 -9.22 19.48
N GLU A 59 -9.62 -8.92 18.30
CA GLU A 59 -9.95 -9.91 17.27
C GLU A 59 -8.93 -9.86 16.13
N VAL A 60 -8.16 -10.93 15.93
CA VAL A 60 -7.35 -11.10 14.71
C VAL A 60 -8.27 -11.54 13.57
N THR A 61 -8.34 -10.77 12.48
CA THR A 61 -9.26 -11.03 11.35
C THR A 61 -8.60 -11.74 10.18
N THR A 62 -7.27 -11.77 10.12
CA THR A 62 -6.50 -12.38 9.02
C THR A 62 -5.72 -13.62 9.48
N ARG A 63 -6.35 -14.50 10.26
CA ARG A 63 -5.77 -15.76 10.76
C ARG A 63 -5.65 -16.77 9.61
N GLN A 64 -4.59 -16.66 8.81
CA GLN A 64 -4.23 -17.65 7.79
C GLN A 64 -3.05 -18.49 8.26
#